data_AF-A0A1I0E700-F1
#
_entry.id   AF-A0A1I0E700-F1
#
_cell.length_a   1.000
_cell.length_b   1.000
_cell.length_c   1.000
_cell.angle_alpha   90.00
_cell.angle_beta   90.00
_cell.angle_gamma   90.00
#
_symmetry.space_group_name_H-M   'P 1'
#
loop_
_entity.id
_entity.type
_entity.pdbx_description
1 polymer ?
#
loop_
_entity_poly.entity_id
_entity_poly.type
_entity_poly.pdbx_seq_one_letter_code
_entity_poly.pdbx_strand_id
1 'polypeptide(L)'
;MELFQLMQPYIFDEAFILIPVLLIFGFFLKRTPYITNWVIPWILLILGVILSFLILGFTITAFIQGVLVVGASVLLNQLYKQTLRKK
;
A
#
# COMPACT_ATOMS: atom_id res chain seq x y z
N MET A 1 8.03 3.10 -30.32
CA MET A 1 7.38 1.91 -29.72
C MET A 1 8.39 1.00 -29.02
N GLU A 2 9.54 0.69 -29.61
CA GLU A 2 10.56 -0.16 -28.94
C GLU A 2 11.20 0.47 -27.69
N LEU A 3 11.52 1.77 -27.70
CA LEU A 3 12.09 2.47 -26.53
C LEU A 3 11.15 2.45 -25.31
N PHE A 4 9.83 2.41 -25.56
CA PHE A 4 8.82 2.36 -24.50
C PHE A 4 8.79 0.98 -23.82
N GLN A 5 8.96 -0.10 -24.59
CA GLN A 5 9.03 -1.46 -24.04
C GLN A 5 10.29 -1.71 -23.20
N LEU A 6 11.38 -0.97 -23.47
CA LEU A 6 12.61 -1.06 -22.68
C LEU A 6 12.45 -0.47 -21.26
N MET A 7 11.52 0.48 -21.10
CA MET A 7 11.24 1.15 -19.82
C MET A 7 10.16 0.43 -19.00
N GLN A 8 9.25 -0.28 -19.67
CA GLN A 8 8.09 -0.97 -19.08
C GLN A 8 8.43 -1.90 -17.89
N PRO A 9 9.50 -2.72 -17.88
CA PRO A 9 9.83 -3.56 -16.73
C PRO A 9 10.40 -2.81 -15.51
N TYR A 10 10.77 -1.53 -15.66
CA TYR A 10 11.27 -0.69 -14.56
C TYR A 10 10.17 0.15 -13.89
N ILE A 11 9.01 0.24 -14.54
CA ILE A 11 7.79 0.82 -13.99
C ILE A 11 7.02 -0.35 -13.38
N PHE A 12 7.14 -0.53 -12.07
CA PHE A 12 6.37 -1.53 -11.33
C PHE A 12 4.91 -1.09 -11.21
N ASP A 13 4.17 -1.14 -12.32
CA ASP A 13 2.74 -0.82 -12.40
C ASP A 13 1.91 -1.72 -11.47
N GLU A 14 2.34 -2.96 -11.23
CA GLU A 14 1.58 -3.92 -10.44
C GLU A 14 1.60 -3.61 -8.94
N ALA A 15 2.61 -2.89 -8.43
CA ALA A 15 2.66 -2.53 -7.02
C ALA A 15 1.73 -1.34 -6.69
N PHE A 16 1.47 -0.46 -7.67
CA PHE A 16 0.58 0.69 -7.46
C PHE A 16 -0.86 0.29 -7.19
N ILE A 17 -1.34 -0.84 -7.75
CA ILE A 17 -2.69 -1.34 -7.50
C ILE A 17 -2.91 -1.71 -6.02
N LEU A 18 -1.84 -2.03 -5.28
CA LEU A 18 -1.93 -2.35 -3.86
C LEU A 18 -2.29 -1.14 -3.01
N ILE A 19 -1.97 0.09 -3.45
CA ILE A 19 -2.27 1.31 -2.71
C ILE A 19 -3.79 1.50 -2.48
N PRO A 20 -4.64 1.56 -3.53
CA PRO A 20 -6.09 1.67 -3.33
C PRO A 20 -6.67 0.46 -2.59
N VAL A 21 -6.12 -0.74 -2.80
CA VAL A 21 -6.54 -1.96 -2.08
C VAL A 21 -6.30 -1.81 -0.58
N LEU A 22 -5.10 -1.41 -0.16
CA LEU A 22 -4.75 -1.20 1.25
C LEU A 22 -5.52 -0.04 1.88
N LEU A 23 -5.87 1.00 1.11
CA LEU A 23 -6.75 2.07 1.59
C LEU A 23 -8.16 1.55 1.92
N ILE A 24 -8.73 0.69 1.08
CA ILE A 24 -10.03 0.04 1.32
C ILE A 24 -9.96 -0.85 2.58
N PHE A 25 -8.93 -1.69 2.70
CA PHE A 25 -8.72 -2.50 3.91
C PHE A 25 -8.57 -1.62 5.16
N GLY A 26 -7.78 -0.54 5.08
CA GLY A 26 -7.58 0.40 6.17
C GLY A 26 -8.86 1.10 6.59
N PHE A 27 -9.77 1.35 5.64
CA PHE A 27 -11.10 1.89 5.91
C PHE A 27 -12.00 0.87 6.62
N PHE A 28 -12.00 -0.39 6.19
CA PHE A 28 -12.76 -1.46 6.86
C PHE A 28 -12.26 -1.73 8.29
N LEU A 29 -10.94 -1.80 8.47
CA LEU A 29 -10.33 -1.98 9.79
C LEU A 29 -10.70 -0.85 10.75
N LYS A 30 -10.76 0.41 10.27
CA LYS A 30 -11.22 1.55 11.08
C LYS A 30 -12.70 1.45 11.51
N ARG A 31 -13.54 0.74 10.76
CA ARG A 31 -14.97 0.57 11.06
C ARG A 31 -15.27 -0.70 11.87
N THR A 32 -14.28 -1.58 12.04
CA THR A 32 -14.44 -2.82 12.78
C THR A 32 -14.39 -2.52 14.28
N PRO A 33 -15.41 -2.93 15.06
CA PRO A 33 -15.37 -2.76 16.52
C PRO A 33 -14.16 -3.52 17.09
N TYR A 34 -13.58 -3.01 18.19
CA TYR A 34 -12.42 -3.58 18.89
C TYR A 34 -11.04 -3.43 18.22
N ILE A 35 -10.94 -2.78 17.04
CA ILE A 35 -9.64 -2.48 16.43
C ILE A 35 -9.17 -1.07 16.81
N THR A 36 -8.09 -0.99 17.58
CA THR A 36 -7.50 0.29 17.97
C THR A 36 -6.73 0.92 16.80
N ASN A 37 -6.84 2.25 16.64
CA ASN A 37 -6.24 2.99 15.52
C ASN A 37 -4.73 2.76 15.31
N TRP A 38 -3.97 2.50 16.38
CA TRP A 38 -2.52 2.26 16.29
C TRP A 38 -2.16 0.87 15.73
N VAL A 39 -3.09 -0.09 15.79
CA VAL A 39 -2.91 -1.46 15.29
C VAL A 39 -3.12 -1.53 13.77
N ILE A 40 -3.92 -0.61 13.23
CA ILE A 40 -4.28 -0.59 11.80
C ILE A 40 -3.05 -0.53 10.88
N PRO A 41 -2.04 0.33 11.11
CA PRO A 41 -0.82 0.34 10.29
C PRO A 41 -0.07 -0.99 10.33
N TRP A 42 -0.02 -1.68 11.47
CA TRP A 42 0.65 -2.98 11.60
C TRP A 42 -0.08 -4.09 10.85
N ILE A 43 -1.41 -4.11 10.92
CA ILE A 43 -2.22 -5.05 10.13
C ILE A 43 -2.02 -4.79 8.64
N LEU A 44 -2.07 -3.52 8.21
CA LEU A 44 -1.82 -3.17 6.81
C LEU A 44 -0.40 -3.53 6.37
N LEU A 45 0.60 -3.41 7.25
CA LEU A 45 1.98 -3.79 6.95
C LEU A 45 2.09 -5.28 6.62
N ILE A 46 1.55 -6.14 7.49
CA ILE A 46 1.54 -7.59 7.27
C ILE A 46 0.80 -7.92 5.98
N LEU A 47 -0.37 -7.31 5.79
CA LEU A 47 -1.24 -7.58 4.64
C LEU A 47 -0.58 -7.11 3.33
N GLY A 48 0.05 -5.94 3.32
CA GLY A 48 0.77 -5.41 2.16
C GLY A 48 2.01 -6.23 1.79
N VAL A 49 2.79 -6.69 2.77
CA VAL A 49 3.95 -7.57 2.52
C VAL A 49 3.50 -8.92 1.94
N ILE A 50 2.44 -9.53 2.50
CA ILE A 50 1.89 -10.79 1.98
C ILE A 50 1.39 -10.61 0.55
N LEU A 51 0.60 -9.56 0.28
CA LEU A 51 0.09 -9.30 -1.06
C LEU A 51 1.22 -9.01 -2.06
N SER A 52 2.27 -8.29 -1.67
CA SER A 52 3.42 -8.08 -2.54
C SER A 52 4.16 -9.36 -2.86
N PHE A 53 4.31 -10.30 -1.92
CA PHE A 53 4.86 -11.62 -2.23
C PHE A 53 3.98 -12.43 -3.19
N LEU A 54 2.65 -12.31 -3.09
CA LEU A 54 1.72 -13.00 -3.98
C LEU A 54 1.78 -12.47 -5.42
N ILE A 55 2.07 -11.18 -5.61
CA ILE A 55 2.12 -10.53 -6.93
C ILE A 55 3.51 -10.62 -7.56
N LEU A 56 4.55 -10.28 -6.79
CA LEU A 56 5.93 -10.12 -7.27
C LEU A 56 6.81 -11.35 -7.00
N GLY A 57 6.25 -12.39 -6.37
CA GLY A 57 6.98 -13.59 -5.95
C GLY A 57 7.75 -13.41 -4.64
N PHE A 58 8.32 -14.51 -4.13
CA PHE A 58 9.03 -14.53 -2.85
C PHE A 58 10.47 -14.01 -3.00
N THR A 59 10.61 -12.69 -3.09
CA THR A 59 11.88 -12.00 -3.33
C THR A 59 12.07 -10.83 -2.37
N ILE A 60 13.32 -10.39 -2.16
CA ILE A 60 13.62 -9.23 -1.31
C ILE A 60 12.97 -7.95 -1.88
N THR A 61 12.91 -7.82 -3.20
CA THR A 61 12.24 -6.69 -3.86
C THR A 61 10.75 -6.67 -3.55
N ALA A 62 10.07 -7.81 -3.57
CA ALA A 62 8.67 -7.91 -3.19
C ALA A 62 8.41 -7.49 -1.73
N PHE A 63 9.29 -7.89 -0.81
CA PHE A 63 9.21 -7.45 0.59
C PHE A 63 9.32 -5.91 0.71
N ILE A 64 10.34 -5.33 0.07
CA ILE A 64 10.57 -3.87 0.09
C ILE A 64 9.37 -3.14 -0.52
N GLN A 65 8.85 -3.62 -1.65
CA GLN A 65 7.66 -3.05 -2.30
C GLN A 65 6.44 -3.09 -1.38
N GLY A 66 6.21 -4.21 -0.67
CA GLY A 66 5.11 -4.32 0.28
C GLY A 66 5.18 -3.30 1.40
N VAL A 67 6.36 -3.08 1.97
CA VAL A 67 6.58 -2.04 2.99
C VAL A 67 6.34 -0.63 2.42
N LEU A 68 6.88 -0.34 1.23
CA LEU A 68 6.76 0.97 0.58
C LEU A 68 5.30 1.30 0.24
N VAL A 69 4.54 0.37 -0.32
CA VAL A 69 3.13 0.56 -0.68
C VAL A 69 2.27 0.79 0.57
N VAL A 70 2.54 0.06 1.66
CA VAL A 70 1.85 0.30 2.94
C VAL A 70 2.14 1.70 3.46
N GLY A 71 3.42 2.11 3.45
CA GLY A 71 3.83 3.46 3.83
C GLY A 71 3.12 4.52 3.01
N ALA A 72 3.11 4.38 1.69
CA ALA A 72 2.40 5.27 0.77
C ALA A 72 0.90 5.34 1.09
N SER A 73 0.24 4.21 1.31
CA SER A 73 -1.19 4.14 1.63
C SER A 73 -1.53 4.85 2.94
N VAL A 74 -0.75 4.62 4.00
CA VAL A 74 -0.98 5.26 5.30
C VAL A 74 -0.73 6.77 5.23
N LEU A 75 0.36 7.19 4.58
CA LEU A 75 0.71 8.60 4.39
C LEU A 75 -0.33 9.33 3.52
N LEU A 76 -0.80 8.71 2.43
CA LEU A 76 -1.89 9.26 1.61
C LEU A 76 -3.16 9.47 2.43
N ASN A 77 -3.54 8.49 3.26
CA ASN A 77 -4.69 8.66 4.17
C ASN A 77 -4.44 9.75 5.23
N GLN A 78 -3.20 9.97 5.68
CA GLN A 78 -2.88 11.07 6.59
C GLN A 78 -2.94 12.42 5.89
N LEU A 79 -2.36 12.54 4.70
CA LEU A 79 -2.37 13.74 3.89
C LEU A 79 -3.81 14.16 3.57
N TYR A 80 -4.66 13.22 3.13
CA TYR A 80 -6.09 13.46 2.90
C TYR A 80 -6.79 14.05 4.15
N LYS A 81 -6.54 13.46 5.33
CA LYS A 81 -7.08 13.96 6.60
C LYS A 81 -6.53 15.34 6.95
N GLN A 82 -5.26 15.63 6.68
CA GLN A 82 -4.65 16.94 6.95
C GLN A 82 -5.22 18.01 6.02
N THR A 83 -5.39 17.72 4.73
CA THR A 83 -5.98 18.63 3.75
C THR A 83 -7.44 18.98 4.09
N LEU A 84 -8.22 18.00 4.53
CA LEU A 84 -9.61 18.22 4.95
C LEU A 84 -9.73 18.87 6.33
N ARG A 85 -8.75 18.65 7.21
CA ARG A 85 -8.66 19.33 8.51
C ARG A 85 -7.99 20.70 8.33
N LYS A 86 -8.51 21.51 7.40
CA LYS A 86 -8.25 22.95 7.39
C LYS A 86 -8.91 23.55 8.63
N LYS A 87 -8.07 23.84 9.64
CA LYS A 87 -8.32 24.86 10.65
C LYS A 87 -7.11 25.78 10.66
#